data_AF-A0A3B9A6F8-F1
#
_entry.id   AF-A0A3B9A6F8-F1
#
_cell.length_a   1.000
_cell.length_b   1.000
_cell.length_c   1.000
_cell.angle_alpha   90.00
_cell.angle_beta   90.00
_cell.angle_gamma   90.00
#
_symmetry.space_group_name_H-M   'P 1'
#
loop_
_entity.id
_entity.type
_entity.pdbx_description
1 polymer ?
#
loop_
_entity_poly.entity_id
_entity_poly.type
_entity_poly.pdbx_seq_one_letter_code
_entity_poly.pdbx_strand_id
1 'polypeptide(L)'
;EWMNRGDGLLGAGDTEAAMQAYRTAADLLPENEEIQFWQAVTMADLGRLNEALPIFRQVFQRNPLWKVMVKRLPPAGLMRDEPGLIEKILGGNSE
;
A
#
# COMPACT_ATOMS: atom_id res chain seq x y z
N GLU A 1 -5.90 -16.30 -0.01
CA GLU A 1 -5.31 -16.92 1.19
C GLU A 1 -4.33 -15.97 1.90
N TRP A 2 -3.26 -15.49 1.26
CA TRP A 2 -2.26 -14.62 1.93
C TRP A 2 -2.68 -13.15 2.13
N MET A 3 -3.47 -12.58 1.20
CA MET A 3 -4.02 -11.22 1.31
C MET A 3 -4.97 -11.09 2.51
N ASN A 4 -6.02 -11.92 2.55
CA ASN A 4 -6.95 -11.97 3.68
C ASN A 4 -6.27 -12.24 5.02
N ARG A 5 -5.16 -12.99 5.00
CA ARG A 5 -4.33 -13.22 6.18
C ARG A 5 -3.58 -11.95 6.58
N GLY A 6 -3.00 -11.23 5.63
CA GLY A 6 -2.40 -9.91 5.85
C GLY A 6 -3.39 -8.93 6.47
N ASP A 7 -4.59 -8.82 5.89
CA ASP A 7 -5.66 -7.96 6.39
C ASP A 7 -6.09 -8.34 7.81
N GLY A 8 -6.27 -9.64 8.08
CA GLY A 8 -6.64 -10.14 9.40
C GLY A 8 -5.58 -9.88 10.46
N LEU A 9 -4.29 -10.00 10.10
CA LEU A 9 -3.17 -9.71 11.00
C LEU A 9 -3.02 -8.21 11.28
N LEU A 10 -3.26 -7.37 10.27
CA LEU A 10 -3.37 -5.92 10.43
C LEU A 10 -4.49 -5.53 11.40
N GLY A 11 -5.69 -6.09 11.22
CA GLY A 11 -6.82 -5.86 12.12
C GLY A 11 -6.56 -6.34 13.56
N ALA A 12 -5.70 -7.34 13.72
CA ALA A 12 -5.24 -7.84 15.02
C ALA A 12 -4.06 -7.03 15.62
N GLY A 13 -3.51 -6.05 14.90
CA GLY A 13 -2.35 -5.28 15.31
C GLY A 13 -1.00 -5.98 15.07
N ASP A 14 -0.99 -7.21 14.56
CA ASP A 14 0.23 -7.96 14.21
C ASP A 14 0.76 -7.53 12.85
N THR A 15 1.34 -6.34 12.89
CA THR A 15 1.86 -5.61 11.75
C THR A 15 2.98 -6.36 11.01
N GLU A 16 3.92 -6.98 11.75
CA GLU A 16 5.05 -7.67 11.14
C GLU A 16 4.62 -8.94 10.42
N ALA A 17 3.71 -9.71 11.01
CA ALA A 17 3.16 -10.90 10.37
C ALA A 17 2.30 -10.52 9.15
N ALA A 18 1.55 -9.42 9.21
CA ALA A 18 0.80 -8.90 8.05
C ALA A 18 1.75 -8.58 6.87
N MET A 19 2.87 -7.91 7.17
CA MET A 19 3.90 -7.59 6.18
C MET A 19 4.54 -8.85 5.55
N GLN A 20 4.78 -9.90 6.34
CA GLN A 20 5.27 -11.18 5.80
C GLN A 20 4.22 -11.87 4.92
N ALA A 21 2.94 -11.82 5.30
CA ALA A 21 1.85 -12.39 4.52
C ALA A 21 1.72 -11.68 3.16
N TYR A 22 1.78 -10.35 3.13
CA TYR A 22 1.77 -9.60 1.87
C TYR A 22 2.99 -9.84 1.01
N ARG A 23 4.18 -9.93 1.62
CA ARG A 23 5.40 -10.27 0.88
C ARG A 23 5.27 -11.65 0.21
N THR A 24 4.78 -12.64 0.96
CA THR A 24 4.52 -13.98 0.42
C THR A 24 3.49 -13.95 -0.70
N ALA A 25 2.42 -13.16 -0.56
CA ALA A 25 1.43 -12.97 -1.62
C ALA A 25 2.05 -12.36 -2.88
N ALA A 26 2.90 -11.34 -2.72
CA ALA A 26 3.58 -10.67 -3.83
C ALA A 26 4.59 -11.58 -4.53
N ASP A 27 5.31 -12.43 -3.78
CA ASP A 27 6.25 -13.42 -4.34
C ASP A 27 5.53 -14.51 -5.14
N LEU A 28 4.31 -14.89 -4.73
CA LEU A 28 3.49 -15.89 -5.43
C LEU A 28 2.81 -15.34 -6.68
N LEU A 29 2.48 -14.05 -6.69
CA LEU A 29 1.75 -13.37 -7.77
C LEU A 29 2.42 -12.03 -8.11
N PRO A 30 3.65 -12.04 -8.68
CA PRO A 30 4.44 -10.84 -8.92
C PRO A 30 3.86 -9.88 -9.96
N GLU A 31 2.91 -10.37 -10.76
CA GLU A 31 2.21 -9.59 -11.79
C GLU A 31 0.91 -8.96 -11.29
N ASN A 32 0.44 -9.34 -10.10
CA ASN A 32 -0.81 -8.81 -9.56
C ASN A 32 -0.57 -7.45 -8.88
N GLU A 33 -0.97 -6.38 -9.56
CA GLU A 33 -0.79 -5.01 -9.08
C GLU A 33 -1.65 -4.68 -7.84
N GLU A 34 -2.75 -5.39 -7.59
CA GLU A 34 -3.58 -5.20 -6.39
C GLU A 34 -2.82 -5.62 -5.13
N ILE A 35 -2.11 -6.75 -5.18
CA ILE A 35 -1.32 -7.24 -4.05
C ILE A 35 -0.17 -6.26 -3.74
N GLN A 36 0.51 -5.80 -4.78
CA GLN A 36 1.57 -4.80 -4.65
C GLN A 36 1.04 -3.48 -4.11
N PHE A 37 -0.15 -3.06 -4.53
CA PHE A 37 -0.80 -1.85 -4.06
C PHE A 37 -1.09 -1.91 -2.56
N TRP A 38 -1.78 -2.96 -2.09
CA TRP A 38 -2.12 -3.09 -0.68
C TRP A 38 -0.90 -3.26 0.20
N GLN A 39 0.12 -3.98 -0.26
CA GLN A 39 1.42 -4.04 0.43
C GLN A 39 2.00 -2.63 0.64
N ALA A 40 2.00 -1.79 -0.40
CA ALA A 40 2.52 -0.42 -0.31
C ALA A 40 1.66 0.46 0.60
N VAL A 41 0.32 0.32 0.56
CA VAL A 41 -0.61 1.00 1.47
C VAL A 41 -0.28 0.66 2.91
N THR A 42 -0.16 -0.63 3.23
CA THR A 42 0.22 -1.08 4.57
C THR A 42 1.57 -0.52 4.97
N MET A 43 2.61 -0.59 4.12
CA MET A 43 3.91 -0.01 4.44
C MET A 43 3.82 1.49 4.77
N ALA A 44 3.08 2.26 3.96
CA ALA A 44 2.88 3.69 4.21
C ALA A 44 2.09 3.94 5.50
N ASP A 45 1.06 3.13 5.77
CA ASP A 45 0.26 3.21 7.00
C ASP A 45 1.02 2.81 8.25
N LEU A 46 2.18 2.17 8.11
CA LEU A 46 3.12 1.86 9.20
C LEU A 46 4.26 2.87 9.31
N GLY A 47 4.25 3.93 8.50
CA GLY A 47 5.30 4.96 8.47
C GLY A 47 6.53 4.57 7.65
N ARG A 48 6.51 3.41 6.99
CA ARG A 48 7.57 2.94 6.08
C ARG A 48 7.41 3.50 4.67
N LEU A 49 7.17 4.81 4.58
CA LEU A 49 6.84 5.48 3.33
C LEU A 49 7.94 5.33 2.27
N ASN A 50 9.21 5.44 2.67
CA ASN A 50 10.35 5.33 1.75
C ASN A 50 10.40 3.98 1.02
N GLU A 51 9.93 2.90 1.66
CA GLU A 51 9.86 1.56 1.07
C GLU A 51 8.60 1.37 0.23
N ALA A 52 7.49 2.03 0.60
CA ALA A 52 6.24 2.00 -0.14
C ALA A 52 6.30 2.74 -1.49
N LEU A 53 7.00 3.88 -1.54
CA LEU A 53 7.08 4.75 -2.73
C LEU A 53 7.52 4.03 -4.03
N PRO A 54 8.60 3.23 -4.06
CA PRO A 54 8.97 2.51 -5.28
C PRO A 54 7.89 1.53 -5.75
N ILE A 55 7.17 0.89 -4.82
CA ILE A 55 6.08 -0.05 -5.15
C ILE A 55 4.88 0.72 -5.72
N PHE A 56 4.47 1.82 -5.08
CA PHE A 56 3.44 2.70 -5.60
C PHE A 56 3.75 3.19 -7.01
N ARG A 57 4.99 3.62 -7.27
CA ARG A 57 5.41 4.04 -8.62
C ARG A 57 5.23 2.92 -9.66
N GLN A 58 5.62 1.69 -9.34
CA GLN A 58 5.45 0.55 -10.24
C GLN A 58 3.98 0.24 -10.51
N VAL A 59 3.15 0.17 -9.45
CA VAL A 59 1.71 -0.06 -9.56
C VAL A 59 1.04 1.02 -10.41
N PHE A 60 1.39 2.29 -10.18
CA PHE A 60 0.82 3.42 -10.92
C PHE A 60 1.27 3.50 -12.38
N GLN A 61 2.47 3.00 -12.70
CA GLN A 61 2.93 2.88 -14.08
C GLN A 61 2.16 1.79 -14.83
N ARG A 62 1.85 0.67 -14.17
CA ARG A 62 1.05 -0.42 -14.75
C ARG A 62 -0.41 -0.04 -14.92
N ASN A 63 -1.02 0.50 -13.87
CA ASN A 63 -2.42 0.90 -13.87
C ASN A 63 -2.62 2.23 -13.12
N PRO A 64 -2.84 3.35 -13.84
CA PRO A 64 -3.02 4.66 -13.24
C PRO A 64 -4.27 4.80 -12.36
N LEU A 65 -5.27 3.90 -12.45
CA LEU A 65 -6.48 3.95 -11.62
C LEU A 65 -6.17 3.78 -10.13
N TRP A 66 -5.06 3.12 -9.79
CA TRP A 66 -4.59 3.02 -8.41
C TRP A 66 -4.22 4.39 -7.80
N LYS A 67 -3.86 5.38 -8.61
CA LYS A 67 -3.70 6.77 -8.13
C LYS A 67 -5.00 7.39 -7.67
N VAL A 68 -6.12 6.99 -8.27
CA VAL A 68 -7.46 7.43 -7.83
C VAL A 68 -7.86 6.68 -6.56
N MET A 69 -7.55 5.38 -6.50
CA MET A 69 -7.83 4.54 -5.33
C MET A 69 -7.12 5.06 -4.08
N VAL A 70 -5.81 5.36 -4.15
CA VAL A 70 -5.04 5.78 -2.98
C VAL A 70 -5.58 7.08 -2.35
N LYS A 71 -6.10 8.01 -3.16
CA LYS A 71 -6.74 9.26 -2.68
C LYS A 71 -8.01 9.00 -1.87
N ARG A 72 -8.67 7.86 -2.06
CA ARG A 72 -9.92 7.49 -1.38
C ARG A 72 -9.70 6.71 -0.09
N LEU A 73 -8.47 6.26 0.18
CA LEU A 73 -8.18 5.43 1.35
C LEU A 73 -8.26 6.20 2.68
N PRO A 74 -7.66 7.41 2.81
CA PRO A 74 -7.78 8.17 4.06
C PRO A 74 -9.24 8.50 4.46
N PRO A 75 -10.10 9.05 3.57
CA PRO A 75 -11.49 9.31 3.95
C PRO A 75 -12.32 8.04 4.18
N ALA A 76 -11.85 6.87 3.71
CA ALA A 76 -12.46 5.58 3.99
C ALA A 76 -11.97 4.94 5.31
N GLY A 77 -11.00 5.55 6.00
CA GLY A 77 -10.39 5.00 7.21
C GLY A 77 -9.50 3.78 6.96
N LEU A 78 -9.05 3.57 5.72
CA LEU A 78 -8.20 2.45 5.31
C LEU A 78 -6.71 2.81 5.23
N MET A 79 -6.39 4.07 5.55
CA MET A 79 -5.04 4.61 5.56
C MET A 79 -5.02 5.81 6.49
N ARG A 80 -3.90 6.05 7.17
CA ARG A 80 -3.69 7.24 7.98
C ARG A 80 -3.95 8.52 7.17
N ASP A 81 -4.73 9.42 7.78
CA ASP A 81 -4.99 10.73 7.23
C ASP A 81 -3.91 11.71 7.69
N GLU A 82 -2.74 11.60 7.05
CA GLU A 82 -1.61 12.50 7.28
C GLU A 82 -1.53 13.58 6.19
N PRO A 83 -1.40 14.87 6.57
CA PRO A 83 -1.20 15.95 5.61
C PRO A 83 -0.02 15.68 4.68
N GLY A 84 -0.27 15.75 3.37
CA GLY A 84 0.75 15.57 2.33
C GLY A 84 1.22 14.11 2.11
N LEU A 85 0.70 13.12 2.84
CA LEU A 85 1.06 11.71 2.62
C LEU A 85 0.66 11.23 1.22
N ILE A 86 -0.59 11.50 0.83
CA ILE A 86 -1.11 11.16 -0.50
C ILE A 86 -0.33 11.91 -1.60
N GLU A 87 0.03 13.17 -1.37
CA GLU A 87 0.84 13.95 -2.32
C GLU A 87 2.22 13.32 -2.53
N LYS A 88 2.89 12.92 -1.45
CA LYS A 88 4.17 12.18 -1.51
C LYS A 88 4.03 10.87 -2.27
N ILE A 89 2.98 10.09 -1.99
CA ILE A 89 2.72 8.80 -2.66
C ILE A 89 2.51 8.98 -4.17
N LEU A 90 1.74 9.99 -4.56
CA LEU A 90 1.46 10.28 -5.95
C LEU A 90 2.66 10.86 -6.71
N GLY A 91 3.76 11.15 -6.00
CA GLY A 91 4.96 11.76 -6.57
C GLY A 91 4.72 13.23 -6.93
N GLY A 92 3.89 13.93 -6.17
CA GLY A 92 3.72 15.38 -6.33
C GLY A 92 5.05 16.08 -6.14
N ASN A 93 5.68 16.47 -7.25
CA ASN A 93 6.66 17.55 -7.25
C ASN A 93 5.92 18.78 -6.72
N SER A 94 6.33 19.26 -5.56
CA SER A 94 6.18 20.66 -5.23
C SER A 94 7.18 21.44 -6.10
N GLU A 95 6.80 21.74 -7.34
CA GLU A 95 7.41 22.81 -8.14
C GLU A 95 6.30 23.55 -8.90
#